data_AF-A0A6C0JR27-F1
#
_entry.id   AF-A0A6C0JR27-F1
#
_cell.length_a   1.000
_cell.length_b   1.000
_cell.length_c   1.000
_cell.angle_alpha   90.00
_cell.angle_beta   90.00
_cell.angle_gamma   90.00
#
_symmetry.space_group_name_H-M   'P 1'
#
loop_
_entity.id
_entity.type
_entity.pdbx_description
1 polymer ?
#
loop_
_entity_poly.entity_id
_entity_poly.type
_entity_poly.pdbx_seq_one_letter_code
_entity_poly.pdbx_strand_id
1 'polypeptide(L)'
;MKTSILLLTLFSAFLWGISPLITKHLLTKYDRYTIMVLCSVIYLSCLLLGMPYYNKSFLKDITRLSNNDILLLLFEGIFVLFLANLIYYYVLKDNSSSIVVAIESCGPLFTLLFACFLLNEKITVNGIVGIVLIVLGIICISYNDININLFETFFNRE
;
A
#
# COMPACT_ATOMS: atom_id res chain seq x y z
N MET A 1 3.15 -24.40 10.66
CA MET A 1 2.18 -23.40 10.17
C MET A 1 2.66 -21.94 10.25
N LYS A 2 3.57 -21.56 11.17
CA LYS A 2 4.04 -20.16 11.33
C LYS A 2 5.16 -19.74 10.35
N THR A 3 6.10 -20.63 10.03
CA THR A 3 7.25 -20.29 9.17
C THR A 3 6.87 -20.05 7.71
N SER A 4 5.93 -20.82 7.16
CA SER A 4 5.46 -20.63 5.78
C SER A 4 4.73 -19.30 5.59
N ILE A 5 3.90 -18.89 6.57
CA ILE A 5 3.21 -17.59 6.52
C ILE A 5 4.24 -16.45 6.57
N LEU A 6 5.24 -16.54 7.44
CA LEU A 6 6.30 -15.53 7.53
C LEU A 6 7.05 -15.37 6.22
N LEU A 7 7.43 -16.48 5.57
CA LEU A 7 8.13 -16.44 4.28
C LEU A 7 7.25 -15.81 3.19
N LEU A 8 5.96 -16.15 3.13
CA LEU A 8 5.03 -15.59 2.15
C LEU A 8 4.76 -14.10 2.37
N THR A 9 4.61 -13.65 3.62
CA THR A 9 4.39 -12.22 3.91
C THR A 9 5.66 -11.40 3.70
N LEU A 10 6.85 -11.95 3.98
CA LEU A 10 8.12 -11.32 3.64
C LEU A 10 8.30 -11.19 2.13
N PHE A 11 7.92 -12.22 1.37
CA PHE A 11 7.96 -12.17 -0.08
C PHE A 11 6.98 -11.13 -0.65
N SER A 12 5.76 -11.05 -0.10
CA SER A 12 4.81 -9.99 -0.44
C SER A 12 5.38 -8.59 -0.13
N ALA A 13 6.00 -8.40 1.04
CA ALA A 13 6.64 -7.14 1.41
C ALA A 13 7.79 -6.77 0.46
N PHE A 14 8.57 -7.76 0.00
CA PHE A 14 9.61 -7.54 -1.01
C PHE A 14 9.03 -7.04 -2.34
N LEU A 15 7.94 -7.65 -2.84
CA LEU A 15 7.27 -7.19 -4.05
C LEU A 15 6.68 -5.77 -3.89
N TRP A 16 6.07 -5.50 -2.74
CA TRP A 16 5.60 -4.15 -2.39
C TRP A 16 6.73 -3.14 -2.31
N GLY A 17 7.92 -3.51 -1.84
CA GLY A 17 9.09 -2.62 -1.77
C GLY A 17 9.68 -2.24 -3.13
N ILE A 18 9.61 -3.13 -4.12
CA ILE A 18 10.11 -2.85 -5.48
C ILE A 18 9.14 -1.97 -6.28
N SER A 19 7.83 -2.15 -6.07
CA SER A 19 6.77 -1.45 -6.81
C SER A 19 6.95 0.08 -6.91
N PRO A 20 7.21 0.83 -5.81
CA PRO A 20 7.44 2.27 -5.85
C PRO A 20 8.56 2.70 -6.79
N LEU A 21 9.65 1.93 -6.88
CA LEU A 21 10.80 2.23 -7.74
C LEU A 21 10.42 2.13 -9.21
N ILE A 22 9.73 1.04 -9.58
CA ILE A 22 9.24 0.81 -10.93
C ILE A 22 8.18 1.86 -11.31
N THR A 23 7.20 2.06 -10.44
CA THR A 23 6.11 3.03 -10.67
C THR A 23 6.65 4.43 -10.83
N LYS A 24 7.60 4.87 -9.98
CA LYS A 24 8.25 6.17 -10.13
C LYS A 24 8.99 6.28 -11.46
N HIS A 25 9.72 5.25 -11.88
CA HIS A 25 10.37 5.24 -13.21
C HIS A 25 9.35 5.39 -14.34
N LEU A 26 8.23 4.68 -14.29
CA LEU A 26 7.17 4.77 -15.32
C LEU A 26 6.52 6.16 -15.35
N LEU A 27 6.32 6.79 -14.19
CA LEU A 27 5.75 8.14 -14.05
C LEU A 27 6.62 9.25 -14.68
N THR A 28 7.90 8.97 -14.98
CA THR A 28 8.76 9.89 -15.75
C THR A 28 8.44 9.92 -17.25
N LYS A 29 7.77 8.87 -17.76
CA LYS A 29 7.51 8.66 -19.20
C LYS A 29 6.03 8.70 -19.54
N TYR A 30 5.15 8.33 -18.61
CA TYR A 30 3.73 8.16 -18.83
C TYR A 30 2.90 8.90 -17.78
N ASP A 31 1.67 9.30 -18.15
CA ASP A 31 0.74 9.86 -17.19
C ASP A 31 0.28 8.81 -16.17
N ARG A 32 -0.02 9.27 -14.95
CA ARG A 32 -0.47 8.43 -13.83
C ARG A 32 -1.71 7.60 -14.17
N TYR A 33 -2.68 8.18 -14.89
CA TYR A 33 -3.89 7.44 -15.29
C TYR A 33 -3.57 6.33 -16.29
N THR A 34 -2.65 6.57 -17.22
CA THR A 34 -2.22 5.55 -18.18
C THR A 34 -1.63 4.35 -17.47
N ILE A 35 -0.73 4.57 -16.50
CA ILE A 35 -0.11 3.50 -15.72
C ILE A 35 -1.16 2.75 -14.90
N MET A 36 -2.03 3.47 -14.17
CA MET A 36 -3.08 2.86 -13.35
C MET A 36 -4.02 1.97 -14.17
N VAL A 37 -4.46 2.43 -15.35
CA VAL A 37 -5.34 1.64 -16.23
C VAL A 37 -4.63 0.40 -16.76
N LEU A 38 -3.41 0.53 -17.28
CA LEU A 38 -2.66 -0.61 -17.83
C LEU A 38 -2.36 -1.66 -16.75
N CYS A 39 -1.91 -1.24 -15.57
CA CYS A 39 -1.70 -2.15 -14.43
C CYS A 39 -3.00 -2.82 -14.00
N SER A 40 -4.12 -2.10 -13.99
CA SER A 40 -5.44 -2.67 -13.63
C SER A 40 -5.92 -3.70 -14.64
N VAL A 41 -5.70 -3.48 -15.95
CA VAL A 41 -6.03 -4.44 -17.01
C VAL A 41 -5.18 -5.71 -16.87
N ILE A 42 -3.88 -5.56 -16.62
CA ILE A 42 -2.98 -6.71 -16.39
C ILE A 42 -3.41 -7.48 -15.14
N TYR A 43 -3.68 -6.77 -14.04
CA TYR A 43 -4.14 -7.37 -12.79
C TYR A 43 -5.45 -8.14 -12.97
N LEU A 44 -6.46 -7.53 -13.62
CA LEU A 44 -7.73 -8.18 -13.94
C LEU A 44 -7.51 -9.43 -14.80
N SER A 45 -6.63 -9.34 -15.81
CA SER A 45 -6.31 -10.48 -16.68
C SER A 45 -5.70 -11.64 -15.87
N CYS A 46 -4.76 -11.36 -14.97
CA CYS A 46 -4.18 -12.37 -14.09
C CYS A 46 -5.23 -13.00 -13.15
N LEU A 47 -6.14 -12.20 -12.59
CA LEU A 47 -7.22 -12.71 -11.75
C LEU A 47 -8.15 -13.65 -12.53
N LEU A 48 -8.56 -13.26 -13.75
CA LEU A 48 -9.42 -14.09 -14.60
C LEU A 48 -8.75 -15.40 -15.01
N LEU A 49 -7.46 -15.37 -15.34
CA LEU A 49 -6.68 -16.57 -15.66
C LEU A 49 -6.48 -17.48 -14.44
N GLY A 50 -6.32 -16.91 -13.24
CA GLY A 50 -6.16 -17.66 -12.00
C GLY A 50 -7.47 -18.23 -11.46
N MET A 51 -8.61 -17.60 -11.77
CA MET A 51 -9.93 -17.94 -11.22
C MET A 51 -10.28 -19.45 -11.29
N PRO A 52 -10.06 -20.18 -12.39
CA PRO A 52 -10.38 -21.61 -12.47
C PRO A 52 -9.58 -22.49 -11.49
N TYR A 53 -8.38 -22.06 -11.12
CA TYR A 53 -7.47 -22.83 -10.26
C TYR A 53 -7.74 -22.60 -8.78
N TYR A 54 -8.14 -21.38 -8.41
CA TYR A 54 -8.26 -20.96 -7.02
C TYR A 54 -9.69 -20.94 -6.50
N ASN A 55 -10.71 -20.94 -7.36
CA ASN A 55 -12.06 -20.66 -6.88
C ASN A 55 -13.16 -21.52 -7.52
N LYS A 56 -13.66 -22.50 -6.74
CA LYS A 56 -14.91 -23.21 -7.05
C LYS A 56 -16.16 -22.51 -6.47
N SER A 57 -16.00 -21.43 -5.69
CA SER A 57 -17.09 -20.77 -4.95
C SER A 57 -17.44 -19.37 -5.45
N PHE A 58 -16.66 -18.75 -6.35
CA PHE A 58 -16.86 -17.36 -6.76
C PHE A 58 -18.31 -16.98 -7.07
N LEU A 59 -19.00 -17.76 -7.90
CA LEU A 59 -20.40 -17.51 -8.24
C LEU A 59 -21.34 -17.62 -7.03
N LYS A 60 -21.07 -18.56 -6.11
CA LYS A 60 -21.83 -18.70 -4.86
C LYS A 60 -21.60 -17.51 -3.94
N ASP A 61 -20.37 -17.00 -3.87
CA ASP A 61 -20.03 -15.88 -3.00
C ASP A 61 -20.72 -14.60 -3.49
N ILE A 62 -20.76 -14.34 -4.80
CA ILE A 62 -21.52 -13.23 -5.39
C ILE A 62 -23.00 -13.30 -4.98
N THR A 63 -23.62 -14.47 -5.07
CA THR A 63 -25.06 -14.62 -4.71
C THR A 63 -25.35 -14.44 -3.21
N ARG A 64 -24.31 -14.46 -2.37
CA ARG A 64 -24.43 -14.31 -0.91
C ARG A 64 -24.12 -12.90 -0.42
N LEU A 65 -23.61 -12.03 -1.28
CA LEU A 65 -23.28 -10.65 -0.91
C LEU A 65 -24.54 -9.93 -0.43
N SER A 66 -24.47 -9.38 0.78
CA SER A 66 -25.48 -8.48 1.30
C SER A 66 -25.29 -7.06 0.73
N ASN A 67 -26.30 -6.20 0.88
CA ASN A 67 -26.19 -4.79 0.49
C ASN A 67 -25.06 -4.07 1.24
N ASN A 68 -24.80 -4.45 2.49
CA ASN A 68 -23.70 -3.88 3.27
C ASN A 68 -22.34 -4.30 2.70
N ASP A 69 -22.20 -5.57 2.29
CA ASP A 69 -20.96 -6.05 1.67
C ASP A 69 -20.68 -5.30 0.35
N ILE A 70 -21.71 -5.05 -0.45
CA ILE A 70 -21.59 -4.28 -1.69
C ILE A 70 -21.12 -2.84 -1.38
N LEU A 71 -21.66 -2.19 -0.36
CA LEU A 71 -21.22 -0.85 0.05
C LEU A 71 -19.75 -0.85 0.50
N LEU A 72 -19.32 -1.86 1.25
CA LEU A 72 -17.92 -2.01 1.66
C LEU A 72 -16.99 -2.28 0.45
N LEU A 73 -17.43 -3.10 -0.51
CA LEU A 73 -16.68 -3.36 -1.75
C LEU A 73 -16.56 -2.10 -2.61
N LEU A 74 -17.63 -1.30 -2.71
CA LEU A 74 -17.59 -0.02 -3.42
C LEU A 74 -16.66 0.97 -2.72
N PHE A 75 -16.70 1.01 -1.39
CA PHE A 75 -15.79 1.84 -0.61
C PHE A 75 -14.33 1.45 -0.87
N GLU A 76 -14.03 0.15 -0.79
CA GLU A 76 -12.69 -0.38 -1.05
C GLU A 76 -12.23 -0.07 -2.49
N GLY A 77 -13.09 -0.31 -3.48
CA GLY A 77 -12.78 -0.04 -4.88
C GLY A 77 -12.52 1.44 -5.19
N ILE A 78 -13.36 2.34 -4.67
CA ILE A 78 -13.31 3.78 -4.99
C ILE A 78 -12.27 4.51 -4.14
N PHE A 79 -12.28 4.32 -2.82
CA PHE A 79 -11.45 5.09 -1.91
C PHE A 79 -10.06 4.49 -1.75
N VAL A 80 -9.95 3.16 -1.65
CA VAL A 80 -8.66 2.50 -1.42
C VAL A 80 -7.98 2.19 -2.75
N LEU A 81 -8.61 1.42 -3.64
CA LEU A 81 -7.96 1.03 -4.89
C LEU A 81 -7.79 2.22 -5.85
N PHE A 82 -8.78 3.09 -5.99
CA PHE A 82 -8.69 4.21 -6.93
C PHE A 82 -8.10 5.48 -6.31
N LEU A 83 -8.78 6.08 -5.32
CA LEU A 83 -8.41 7.41 -4.80
C LEU A 83 -7.05 7.40 -4.07
N ALA A 84 -6.80 6.44 -3.19
CA ALA A 84 -5.52 6.35 -2.48
C ALA A 84 -4.36 6.13 -3.46
N ASN A 85 -4.49 5.23 -4.45
CA ASN A 85 -3.46 5.06 -5.47
C ASN A 85 -3.26 6.30 -6.35
N LEU A 86 -4.34 7.03 -6.67
CA LEU A 86 -4.22 8.27 -7.45
C LEU A 86 -3.41 9.33 -6.71
N ILE A 87 -3.68 9.51 -5.41
CA ILE A 87 -2.92 10.43 -4.53
C ILE A 87 -1.49 9.92 -4.38
N TYR A 88 -1.30 8.62 -4.13
CA TYR A 88 0.02 8.00 -4.00
C TYR A 88 0.87 8.22 -5.26
N TYR A 89 0.33 7.99 -6.46
CA TYR A 89 1.07 8.18 -7.72
C TYR A 89 1.37 9.66 -7.98
N TYR A 90 0.45 10.55 -7.61
CA TYR A 90 0.66 11.99 -7.69
C TYR A 90 1.84 12.43 -6.81
N VAL A 91 1.88 12.00 -5.54
CA VAL A 91 2.97 12.35 -4.62
C VAL A 91 4.27 11.64 -5.01
N LEU A 92 4.22 10.36 -5.39
CA LEU A 92 5.39 9.54 -5.71
C LEU A 92 6.18 10.07 -6.91
N LYS A 93 5.51 10.71 -7.87
CA LYS A 93 6.15 11.24 -9.08
C LYS A 93 7.29 12.22 -8.72
N ASP A 94 7.00 13.17 -7.83
CA ASP A 94 7.88 14.29 -7.54
C ASP A 94 8.68 14.13 -6.23
N ASN A 95 8.44 13.05 -5.47
CA ASN A 95 9.07 12.82 -4.17
C ASN A 95 9.89 11.52 -4.13
N SER A 96 10.88 11.44 -3.24
CA SER A 96 11.65 10.22 -2.99
C SER A 96 10.74 9.03 -2.67
N SER A 97 10.91 7.90 -3.38
CA SER A 97 10.14 6.68 -3.14
C SER A 97 10.31 6.18 -1.69
N SER A 98 11.49 6.39 -1.10
CA SER A 98 11.77 5.98 0.27
C SER A 98 10.98 6.79 1.29
N ILE A 99 10.86 8.11 1.12
CA ILE A 99 9.99 8.93 1.99
C ILE A 99 8.54 8.52 1.82
N VAL A 100 8.04 8.46 0.58
CA VAL A 100 6.61 8.25 0.34
C VAL A 100 6.17 6.90 0.92
N VAL A 101 6.97 5.85 0.72
CA VAL A 101 6.71 4.51 1.29
C VAL A 101 6.82 4.50 2.81
N ALA A 102 7.77 5.25 3.39
CA ALA A 102 7.89 5.36 4.84
C ALA A 102 6.63 6.00 5.44
N ILE A 103 6.13 7.09 4.85
CA ILE A 103 4.90 7.74 5.31
C ILE A 103 3.69 6.80 5.15
N GLU A 104 3.55 6.13 4.01
CA GLU A 104 2.50 5.11 3.77
C GLU A 104 2.57 3.95 4.78
N SER A 105 3.76 3.64 5.30
CA SER A 105 3.94 2.63 6.35
C SER A 105 3.33 3.04 7.70
N CYS A 106 2.70 4.21 7.82
CA CYS A 106 1.80 4.54 8.91
C CYS A 106 0.50 3.70 8.91
N GLY A 107 0.20 2.94 7.84
CA GLY A 107 -0.98 2.08 7.74
C GLY A 107 -1.32 1.28 9.02
N PRO A 108 -0.38 0.57 9.68
CA PRO A 108 -0.63 -0.18 10.91
C PRO A 108 -1.16 0.66 12.07
N LEU A 109 -0.80 1.96 12.17
CA LEU A 109 -1.35 2.88 13.16
C LEU A 109 -2.86 3.05 12.94
N PHE A 110 -3.27 3.34 11.70
CA PHE A 110 -4.69 3.49 11.36
C PHE A 110 -5.44 2.16 11.46
N THR A 111 -4.81 1.04 11.07
CA THR A 111 -5.40 -0.29 11.22
C THR A 111 -5.71 -0.59 12.68
N LEU A 112 -4.79 -0.34 13.62
CA LEU A 112 -5.07 -0.59 15.04
C LEU A 112 -6.17 0.35 15.56
N LEU A 113 -6.15 1.61 15.15
CA LEU A 113 -7.17 2.58 15.51
C LEU A 113 -8.57 2.10 15.07
N PHE A 114 -8.72 1.74 13.79
CA PHE A 114 -9.98 1.26 13.25
C PHE A 114 -10.37 -0.12 13.77
N ALA A 115 -9.41 -1.02 14.04
CA ALA A 115 -9.70 -2.29 14.69
C ALA A 115 -10.30 -2.09 16.09
N CYS A 116 -9.80 -1.12 16.85
CA CYS A 116 -10.38 -0.77 18.15
C CYS A 116 -11.81 -0.21 18.03
N PHE A 117 -12.06 0.69 17.07
CA PHE A 117 -13.38 1.36 16.95
C PHE A 117 -14.44 0.55 16.20
N LEU A 118 -14.05 -0.14 15.13
CA LEU A 118 -14.98 -0.86 14.23
C LEU A 118 -15.13 -2.32 14.61
N LEU A 119 -14.04 -2.97 15.05
CA LEU A 119 -14.02 -4.41 15.38
C LEU A 119 -14.10 -4.67 16.89
N ASN A 120 -14.07 -3.62 17.72
CA ASN A 120 -14.01 -3.70 19.18
C ASN A 120 -12.82 -4.55 19.68
N GLU A 121 -11.72 -4.56 18.94
CA GLU A 121 -10.51 -5.28 19.33
C GLU A 121 -9.79 -4.57 20.49
N LYS A 122 -9.26 -5.35 21.44
CA LYS A 122 -8.51 -4.82 22.57
C LYS A 122 -7.09 -4.46 22.15
N ILE A 123 -6.72 -3.21 22.35
CA ILE A 123 -5.34 -2.77 22.17
C ILE A 123 -4.47 -3.31 23.31
N THR A 124 -3.43 -4.05 22.96
CA THR A 124 -2.43 -4.53 23.92
C THR A 124 -1.29 -3.53 24.06
N VAL A 125 -0.62 -3.51 25.22
CA VAL A 125 0.57 -2.68 25.44
C VAL A 125 1.66 -2.97 24.40
N ASN A 126 1.85 -4.23 24.04
CA ASN A 126 2.81 -4.63 22.99
C ASN A 126 2.45 -4.03 21.62
N GLY A 127 1.15 -3.96 21.28
CA GLY A 127 0.68 -3.31 20.05
C GLY A 127 1.00 -1.81 20.04
N ILE A 128 0.81 -1.12 21.16
CA ILE A 128 1.14 0.31 21.30
C ILE A 128 2.65 0.53 21.13
N VAL A 129 3.48 -0.28 21.79
CA VAL A 129 4.95 -0.20 21.66
C VAL A 129 5.38 -0.42 20.21
N GLY A 130 4.79 -1.41 19.53
CA GLY A 130 5.05 -1.65 18.11
C GLY A 130 4.75 -0.44 17.23
N ILE A 131 3.61 0.22 17.45
CA ILE A 131 3.25 1.45 16.73
C ILE A 131 4.24 2.58 16.99
N VAL A 132 4.63 2.80 18.24
CA VAL A 132 5.62 3.84 18.59
C VAL A 132 6.94 3.59 17.85
N LEU A 133 7.39 2.32 17.79
CA LEU A 133 8.59 1.95 17.05
C LEU A 133 8.45 2.18 15.54
N ILE A 134 7.29 1.87 14.95
CA ILE A 134 7.01 2.16 13.53
C ILE A 134 7.10 3.67 13.28
N VAL A 135 6.42 4.49 14.08
CA VAL A 135 6.42 5.95 13.92
C VAL A 135 7.83 6.53 14.05
N LEU A 136 8.61 6.08 15.04
CA LEU A 136 10.01 6.51 15.18
C LEU A 136 10.86 6.10 13.98
N GLY A 137 10.68 4.89 13.45
CA GLY A 137 11.36 4.43 12.24
C GLY A 137 11.05 5.30 11.03
N ILE A 138 9.78 5.68 10.85
CA ILE A 138 9.33 6.58 9.78
C ILE A 138 10.01 7.95 9.91
N ILE A 139 10.01 8.54 11.11
CA ILE A 139 10.69 9.83 11.37
C ILE A 139 12.17 9.76 11.01
N CYS A 140 12.86 8.69 11.40
CA CYS A 140 14.28 8.49 11.07
C CYS A 140 14.52 8.42 9.56
N ILE A 141 13.70 7.67 8.83
CA ILE A 141 13.81 7.56 7.36
C ILE A 141 13.54 8.92 6.69
N SER A 142 12.48 9.61 7.11
CA SER A 142 12.13 10.93 6.59
C SER A 142 13.23 11.97 6.85
N TYR A 143 13.84 11.95 8.03
CA TYR A 143 14.93 12.88 8.38
C TYR A 143 16.19 12.66 7.53
N ASN A 144 16.53 11.41 7.23
CA ASN A 144 17.69 11.09 6.38
C ASN A 144 17.55 11.69 4.97
N ASP A 145 16.38 11.55 4.36
CA ASP A 145 16.14 12.04 3.00
C ASP A 145 16.10 13.58 2.91
N ILE A 146 15.54 14.26 3.92
CA ILE A 146 15.62 15.74 4.04
C ILE A 146 17.08 16.21 4.05
N ASN A 147 17.95 15.55 4.83
CA ASN A 147 19.36 15.93 4.89
C ASN A 147 20.10 15.68 3.57
N ILE A 148 19.81 14.59 2.86
CA ILE A 148 20.42 14.29 1.55
C ILE A 148 20.02 15.37 0.53
N ASN A 149 18.73 15.70 0.42
CA ASN A 149 18.27 16.72 -0.54
C ASN A 149 18.84 18.11 -0.24
N LEU A 150 18.95 18.47 1.06
CA LEU A 150 19.60 19.72 1.47
C LEU A 150 21.09 19.71 1.04
N PHE A 151 21.82 18.64 1.33
CA PHE A 151 23.23 18.49 0.96
C PHE A 151 23.43 18.66 -0.56
N GLU A 152 22.66 17.97 -1.39
CA GLU A 152 22.76 18.10 -2.86
C GLU A 152 22.45 19.53 -3.34
N THR A 153 21.46 20.20 -2.73
CA THR A 153 21.10 21.59 -3.09
C THR A 153 22.22 22.58 -2.72
N PHE A 154 22.94 22.35 -1.62
CA PHE A 154 24.07 23.18 -1.21
C PHE A 154 25.30 22.99 -2.11
N PHE A 155 25.58 21.76 -2.57
CA PHE A 155 26.76 21.46 -3.39
C PHE A 155 26.55 21.68 -4.90
N ASN A 156 25.33 21.56 -5.43
CA ASN A 156 25.03 21.82 -6.86
C ASN A 156 24.77 23.32 -7.17
N ARG A 157 25.03 24.22 -6.22
CA ARG A 157 24.88 25.68 -6.38
C ARG A 157 26.16 26.42 -6.78
N GLU A 158 27.25 25.70 -7.05
CA GLU A 158 28.51 26.22 -7.62
C GLU A 158 28.66 25.84 -9.10
#